data_AF-A0A848YAY7-F1
#
_entry.id   AF-A0A848YAY7-F1
#
_cell.length_a   1.000
_cell.length_b   1.000
_cell.length_c   1.000
_cell.angle_alpha   90.00
_cell.angle_beta   90.00
_cell.angle_gamma   90.00
#
_symmetry.space_group_name_H-M   'P 1'
#
loop_
_entity.id
_entity.type
_entity.pdbx_description
1 polymer ?
#
loop_
_entity_poly.entity_id
_entity_poly.type
_entity_poly.pdbx_seq_one_letter_code
_entity_poly.pdbx_strand_id
1 'polypeptide(L)'
;MNHRHRKVLHAFFAHPINANIHVRDAENLFGELGAEISHVKSGRMHVALNGNSANFSVPHHSFPKGEVMQIRKFLEACDVDPERDYPL
;
A
#
# COMPACT_ATOMS: atom_id res chain seq x y z
N MET A 1 13.16 6.20 -2.40
CA MET A 1 12.03 6.57 -1.53
C MET A 1 11.92 8.08 -1.46
N ASN A 2 10.79 8.68 -1.88
CA ASN A 2 10.61 10.14 -1.90
C ASN A 2 9.61 10.61 -0.81
N HIS A 3 9.59 11.90 -0.49
CA HIS A 3 8.71 12.50 0.52
C HIS A 3 7.22 12.20 0.28
N ARG A 4 6.78 12.14 -0.99
CA ARG A 4 5.41 11.73 -1.34
C ARG A 4 5.13 10.27 -0.96
N HIS A 5 6.07 9.35 -1.22
CA HIS A 5 5.91 7.94 -0.87
C HIS A 5 5.84 7.76 0.65
N ARG A 6 6.68 8.48 1.42
CA ARG A 6 6.60 8.49 2.89
C ARG A 6 5.23 8.96 3.37
N LYS A 7 4.70 10.06 2.83
CA LYS A 7 3.35 10.54 3.18
C LYS A 7 2.25 9.51 2.88
N VAL A 8 2.34 8.80 1.75
CA VAL A 8 1.38 7.76 1.38
C VAL A 8 1.49 6.57 2.33
N LEU A 9 2.71 6.13 2.66
CA LEU A 9 2.95 5.06 3.64
C LEU A 9 2.35 5.43 5.00
N HIS A 10 2.65 6.63 5.50
CA HIS A 10 2.07 7.14 6.74
C HIS A 10 0.53 7.23 6.68
N ALA A 11 -0.05 7.58 5.53
CA ALA A 11 -1.50 7.62 5.35
C ALA A 11 -2.16 6.24 5.50
N PHE A 12 -1.49 5.14 5.15
CA PHE A 12 -1.99 3.78 5.39
C PHE A 12 -2.04 3.41 6.89
N PHE A 13 -1.14 3.98 7.69
CA PHE A 13 -1.05 3.71 9.14
C PHE A 13 -1.78 4.75 10.00
N ALA A 14 -2.20 5.86 9.40
CA ALA A 14 -2.91 6.95 10.07
C ALA A 14 -4.17 6.48 10.82
N HIS A 15 -4.41 7.10 11.99
CA HIS A 15 -5.64 6.97 12.74
C HIS A 15 -6.30 8.35 12.89
N PRO A 16 -7.55 8.54 12.40
CA PRO A 16 -8.43 7.58 11.72
C PRO A 16 -7.95 7.17 10.31
N ILE A 17 -8.40 6.00 9.83
CA ILE A 17 -8.02 5.44 8.52
C ILE A 17 -8.31 6.44 7.39
N ASN A 18 -7.28 6.76 6.62
CA ASN A 18 -7.39 7.63 5.45
C ASN A 18 -7.80 6.82 4.20
N ALA A 19 -9.02 7.03 3.70
CA ALA A 19 -9.50 6.42 2.46
C ALA A 19 -9.15 7.23 1.20
N ASN A 20 -8.54 8.41 1.36
CA ASN A 20 -8.16 9.28 0.25
C ASN A 20 -6.76 8.91 -0.29
N ILE A 21 -6.54 7.61 -0.55
CA ILE A 21 -5.30 7.10 -1.13
C ILE A 21 -5.62 6.59 -2.53
N HIS A 22 -5.00 7.22 -3.53
CA HIS A 22 -5.12 6.81 -4.92
C HIS A 22 -4.36 5.51 -5.18
N VAL A 23 -4.92 4.64 -6.02
CA VAL A 23 -4.30 3.37 -6.41
C VAL A 23 -2.88 3.59 -6.93
N ARG A 24 -2.71 4.58 -7.82
CA ARG A 24 -1.42 4.90 -8.43
C ARG A 24 -0.36 5.32 -7.41
N ASP A 25 -0.76 5.99 -6.33
CA ASP A 25 0.17 6.39 -5.27
C ASP A 25 0.61 5.19 -4.44
N ALA A 26 -0.29 4.22 -4.21
CA ALA A 26 0.05 2.96 -3.57
C ALA A 26 0.94 2.07 -4.45
N GLU A 27 0.65 1.98 -5.75
CA GLU A 27 1.48 1.24 -6.72
C GLU A 27 2.91 1.78 -6.75
N ASN A 28 3.07 3.11 -6.82
CA ASN A 28 4.39 3.73 -6.76
C ASN A 28 5.11 3.46 -5.44
N LEU A 29 4.38 3.50 -4.31
CA LEU A 29 4.93 3.14 -3.00
C LEU A 29 5.39 1.69 -2.96
N PHE A 30 4.56 0.75 -3.42
CA PHE A 30 4.89 -0.67 -3.45
C PHE A 30 6.11 -0.94 -4.34
N GLY A 31 6.16 -0.36 -5.54
CA GLY A 31 7.32 -0.49 -6.43
C GLY A 31 8.60 0.08 -5.82
N GLU A 32 8.51 1.19 -5.08
CA GLU A 32 9.64 1.76 -4.36
C GLU A 32 10.11 0.91 -3.18
N LEU A 33 9.20 0.22 -2.49
CA LEU A 33 9.52 -0.76 -1.46
C LEU A 33 10.14 -2.05 -2.03
N GLY A 34 10.22 -2.18 -3.36
CA GLY A 34 10.71 -3.37 -4.03
C GLY A 34 9.66 -4.48 -4.16
N ALA A 35 8.37 -4.14 -4.06
CA ALA A 35 7.30 -5.10 -4.25
C ALA A 35 7.10 -5.43 -5.74
N GLU A 36 6.82 -6.68 -6.04
CA GLU A 36 6.37 -7.12 -7.36
C GLU A 36 4.86 -6.93 -7.50
N ILE A 37 4.47 -6.08 -8.44
CA ILE A 37 3.06 -5.74 -8.70
C ILE A 37 2.63 -6.42 -10.00
N SER A 38 1.53 -7.16 -9.95
CA SER A 38 0.92 -7.82 -11.11
C SER A 38 -0.56 -7.52 -11.19
N HIS A 39 -1.03 -7.02 -12.33
CA HIS A 39 -2.46 -6.79 -12.56
C HIS A 39 -3.12 -8.04 -13.13
N VAL A 40 -4.17 -8.49 -12.44
CA VAL A 40 -4.99 -9.61 -12.89
C VAL A 40 -6.12 -9.08 -13.75
N LYS A 41 -6.46 -9.78 -14.84
CA LYS A 41 -7.56 -9.42 -15.77
C LYS A 41 -8.93 -9.19 -15.10
N SER A 42 -9.09 -9.60 -13.85
CA SER A 42 -10.30 -9.41 -13.04
C SER A 42 -10.39 -8.05 -12.30
N GLY A 43 -9.52 -7.08 -12.59
CA GLY A 43 -9.52 -5.79 -11.87
C GLY A 43 -8.95 -5.90 -10.44
N ARG A 44 -7.99 -6.81 -10.26
CA ARG A 44 -7.27 -7.00 -8.99
C ARG A 44 -5.79 -6.77 -9.19
N MET A 45 -5.13 -6.28 -8.16
CA MET A 45 -3.68 -6.11 -8.11
C MET A 45 -3.10 -7.10 -7.12
N HIS A 46 -2.26 -7.99 -7.61
CA HIS A 46 -1.43 -8.85 -6.80
C HIS A 46 -0.15 -8.08 -6.44
N VAL A 47 0.20 -8.03 -5.17
CA VAL A 47 1.42 -7.41 -4.66
C VAL A 47 2.18 -8.47 -3.87
N ALA A 48 3.45 -8.68 -4.22
CA ALA A 48 4.35 -9.53 -3.45
C ALA A 48 5.51 -8.69 -2.90
N LEU A 49 5.71 -8.71 -1.59
CA LEU A 49 6.76 -7.96 -0.89
C LEU A 49 7.32 -8.81 0.25
N ASN A 50 8.64 -8.88 0.35
CA ASN A 50 9.34 -9.57 1.45
C ASN A 50 8.82 -11.00 1.74
N GLY A 51 8.53 -11.78 0.69
CA GLY A 51 7.99 -13.14 0.80
C GLY A 51 6.50 -13.26 1.14
N ASN A 52 5.81 -12.15 1.39
CA ASN A 52 4.36 -12.11 1.56
C ASN A 52 3.69 -11.69 0.25
N SER A 53 2.52 -12.24 -0.05
CA SER A 53 1.70 -11.83 -1.20
C SER A 53 0.25 -11.55 -0.80
N ALA A 54 -0.34 -10.52 -1.40
CA ALA A 54 -1.72 -10.13 -1.18
C ALA A 54 -2.39 -9.63 -2.46
N ASN A 55 -3.71 -9.84 -2.53
CA ASN A 55 -4.53 -9.48 -3.68
C ASN A 55 -5.51 -8.39 -3.33
N PHE A 56 -5.27 -7.18 -3.83
CA PHE A 56 -6.11 -6.04 -3.58
C PHE A 56 -7.09 -5.78 -4.73
N SER A 57 -8.29 -5.29 -4.41
CA SER A 57 -9.21 -4.76 -5.42
C SER A 57 -8.69 -3.41 -5.91
N VAL A 58 -8.69 -3.20 -7.23
CA VAL A 58 -8.25 -1.95 -7.85
C VAL A 58 -9.48 -1.14 -8.27
N PRO A 59 -9.99 -0.24 -7.41
CA PRO A 59 -11.04 0.68 -7.79
C PRO A 59 -10.50 1.74 -8.76
N HIS A 60 -11.40 2.36 -9.54
CA HIS A 60 -11.00 3.36 -10.53
C HIS A 60 -10.40 4.65 -9.93
N HIS A 61 -10.62 4.93 -8.64
CA HIS A 61 -10.22 6.19 -8.00
C HIS A 61 -9.34 6.01 -6.77
N SER A 62 -9.93 5.55 -5.67
CA SER A 62 -9.28 5.48 -4.35
C SER A 62 -9.72 4.24 -3.60
N PHE A 63 -8.87 3.76 -2.70
CA PHE A 63 -9.16 2.56 -1.91
C PHE A 63 -10.29 2.79 -0.90
N PRO A 64 -11.27 1.87 -0.79
CA PRO A 64 -12.22 1.92 0.32
C PRO A 64 -11.48 1.62 1.63
N LYS A 65 -12.03 2.09 2.76
CA LYS A 65 -11.43 1.89 4.10
C LYS A 65 -11.06 0.43 4.40
N GLY A 66 -11.89 -0.52 3.94
CA GLY A 66 -11.64 -1.95 4.07
C GLY A 66 -10.33 -2.40 3.42
N GLU A 67 -10.06 -1.89 2.22
CA GLU A 67 -8.84 -2.22 1.47
C GLU A 67 -7.62 -1.55 2.10
N VAL A 68 -7.76 -0.30 2.56
CA VAL A 68 -6.69 0.41 3.28
C VAL A 68 -6.28 -0.36 4.53
N MET A 69 -7.24 -0.92 5.29
CA MET A 69 -6.94 -1.79 6.43
C MET A 69 -6.22 -3.08 6.03
N GLN A 70 -6.58 -3.68 4.90
CA GLN A 70 -5.90 -4.89 4.41
C GLN A 70 -4.47 -4.56 3.97
N ILE A 71 -4.26 -3.46 3.25
CA ILE A 71 -2.94 -2.99 2.83
C ILE A 71 -2.06 -2.71 4.05
N ARG A 72 -2.60 -2.02 5.07
CA ARG A 72 -1.88 -1.78 6.32
C ARG A 72 -1.42 -3.10 6.96
N LYS A 73 -2.33 -4.07 7.14
CA LYS A 73 -2.00 -5.38 7.71
C LYS A 73 -0.96 -6.14 6.87
N PHE A 74 -1.03 -6.01 5.56
CA PHE A 74 -0.05 -6.59 4.65
C PHE A 74 1.33 -5.95 4.83
N LEU A 75 1.41 -4.62 4.91
CA LEU A 75 2.66 -3.91 5.18
C LEU A 75 3.25 -4.28 6.55
N GLU A 76 2.42 -4.37 7.59
CA GLU A 76 2.82 -4.86 8.91
C GLU A 76 3.35 -6.31 8.84
N ALA A 77 2.70 -7.20 8.08
CA ALA A 77 3.16 -8.57 7.87
C ALA A 77 4.47 -8.67 7.05
N CYS A 78 4.76 -7.67 6.23
CA CYS A 78 6.03 -7.53 5.51
C CYS A 78 7.15 -6.93 6.38
N ASP A 79 6.89 -6.67 7.66
CA ASP A 79 7.80 -5.97 8.59
C ASP A 79 8.16 -4.56 8.11
N VAL A 80 7.22 -3.87 7.45
CA VAL A 80 7.36 -2.47 7.04
C VAL A 80 6.72 -1.58 8.08
N ASP A 81 7.52 -0.75 8.72
CA ASP A 81 7.05 0.21 9.71
C ASP A 81 7.35 1.66 9.25
N PRO A 82 6.31 2.51 9.03
CA PRO A 82 6.51 3.89 8.61
C PRO A 82 7.29 4.74 9.61
N GLU A 83 7.17 4.51 10.91
CA GLU A 83 7.82 5.33 11.93
C GLU A 83 9.27 4.90 12.13
N ARG A 84 9.53 3.58 12.09
CA ARG A 84 10.87 3.00 12.24
C ARG A 84 11.72 3.17 10.99
N ASP A 85 11.17 2.81 9.83
CA ASP A 85 11.95 2.65 8.60
C ASP A 85 11.91 3.93 7.73
N TYR A 86 10.83 4.71 7.83
CA TYR A 86 10.60 5.89 6.98
C TYR A 86 9.99 7.10 7.71
N PRO A 87 10.65 7.64 8.74
CA PRO A 87 10.15 8.80 9.48
C PRO A 87 9.94 10.01 8.55
N LEU A 88 8.91 10.82 8.85
CA LEU A 88 8.52 11.98 8.07
C LEU A 88 9.45 13.18 8.25
#